data_AF-A0A7Y5LCP8-F1
#
_entry.id   AF-A0A7Y5LCP8-F1
#
_cell.length_a   1.000
_cell.length_b   1.000
_cell.length_c   1.000
_cell.angle_alpha   90.00
_cell.angle_beta   90.00
_cell.angle_gamma   90.00
#
_symmetry.space_group_name_H-M   'P 1'
#
loop_
_entity.id
_entity.type
_entity.pdbx_description
1 polymer ?
#
loop_
_entity_poly.entity_id
_entity_poly.type
_entity_poly.pdbx_seq_one_letter_code
_entity_poly.pdbx_strand_id
1 'polypeptide(L)'
;IMNIPGEDASIMTNEGVSAVNECYDFLMNAEPIDTLRPSQGLSQAAEDHVDDQGPSGDTGHDGSDGSSPFDRIERYGQWLSTAGENIDYGNDEARRIVLSLLIDDGVASRGHRDNIFNSAFKVVGVACGPHKKYRNMCVMNFAGGFKKKSGAVKLRGEDDDNTEEQ
;
A
#
# COMPACT_ATOMS: atom_id res chain seq x y z
N ILE A 1 -7.70 15.13 18.97
CA ILE A 1 -8.93 15.12 18.14
C ILE A 1 -8.76 16.21 17.10
N MET A 2 -8.65 15.83 15.84
CA MET A 2 -8.59 16.72 14.67
C MET A 2 -9.94 16.65 13.95
N ASN A 3 -10.50 17.79 13.58
CA ASN A 3 -11.72 17.85 12.77
C ASN A 3 -11.33 18.01 11.31
N ILE A 4 -11.92 17.21 10.42
CA ILE A 4 -11.71 17.34 8.98
C ILE A 4 -12.68 18.39 8.44
N PRO A 5 -12.21 19.47 7.78
CA PRO A 5 -13.11 20.47 7.20
C PRO A 5 -14.08 19.84 6.20
N GLY A 6 -15.38 20.04 6.43
CA GLY A 6 -16.44 19.50 5.58
C GLY A 6 -16.95 18.11 5.97
N GLU A 7 -16.48 17.55 7.09
CA GLU A 7 -16.91 16.26 7.60
C GLU A 7 -17.36 16.34 9.07
N ASP A 8 -18.37 15.54 9.43
CA ASP A 8 -18.80 15.37 10.82
C ASP A 8 -17.90 14.39 11.60
N ALA A 9 -16.86 13.86 10.95
CA ALA A 9 -15.90 12.94 11.53
C ALA A 9 -14.73 13.69 12.18
N SER A 10 -14.33 13.22 13.37
CA SER A 10 -13.11 13.66 14.03
C SER A 10 -12.13 12.49 14.14
N ILE A 11 -10.86 12.77 13.87
CA ILE A 11 -9.77 11.78 13.95
C ILE A 11 -9.03 11.92 15.28
N MET A 12 -8.76 10.80 15.94
CA MET A 12 -7.81 10.76 17.04
C MET A 12 -6.39 10.74 16.48
N THR A 13 -5.59 11.75 16.82
CA THR A 13 -4.22 11.93 16.33
C THR A 13 -3.21 11.61 17.43
N ASN A 14 -2.05 11.07 17.06
CA ASN A 14 -0.92 10.79 17.93
C ASN A 14 -0.01 12.01 18.08
N GLU A 15 0.41 12.60 16.96
CA GLU A 15 1.30 13.76 16.92
C GLU A 15 0.51 15.06 16.69
N GLY A 16 -0.66 14.95 16.09
CA GLY A 16 -1.56 16.07 15.85
C GLY A 16 -1.15 16.88 14.62
N VAL A 17 -1.34 18.20 14.68
CA VAL A 17 -1.15 19.09 13.52
C VAL A 17 0.30 19.11 13.01
N SER A 18 1.28 18.73 13.83
CA SER A 18 2.68 18.68 13.42
C SER A 18 2.91 17.68 12.27
N ALA A 19 2.31 16.49 12.32
CA ALA A 19 2.45 15.50 11.25
C ALA A 19 1.84 16.01 9.93
N VAL A 20 0.72 16.72 10.02
CA VAL A 20 0.04 17.31 8.86
C VAL A 20 0.88 18.44 8.25
N ASN A 21 1.38 19.36 9.07
CA ASN A 21 2.21 20.47 8.59
C ASN A 21 3.52 19.97 7.98
N GLU A 22 4.14 18.96 8.61
CA GLU A 22 5.36 18.35 8.11
C GLU A 22 5.12 17.65 6.76
N CYS A 23 4.04 16.88 6.62
CA CYS A 23 3.64 16.32 5.33
C CYS A 23 3.34 17.40 4.28
N TYR A 24 2.71 18.51 4.66
CA TYR A 24 2.46 19.64 3.76
C TYR A 24 3.76 20.24 3.26
N ASP A 25 4.70 20.52 4.16
CA ASP A 25 6.02 21.08 3.81
C ASP A 25 6.80 20.11 2.91
N PHE A 26 6.74 18.80 3.19
CA PHE A 26 7.31 17.79 2.32
C PHE A 26 6.72 17.86 0.90
N LEU A 27 5.39 17.82 0.77
CA LEU A 27 4.72 17.82 -0.53
C LEU A 27 4.95 19.09 -1.34
N MET A 28 5.08 20.24 -0.68
CA MET A 28 5.40 21.52 -1.33
C MET A 28 6.82 21.58 -1.90
N ASN A 29 7.73 20.73 -1.42
CA ASN A 29 9.13 20.67 -1.83
C ASN A 29 9.48 19.36 -2.58
N ALA A 30 8.53 18.44 -2.72
CA ALA A 30 8.77 17.16 -3.35
C ALA A 30 8.92 17.32 -4.87
N GLU A 31 9.97 16.71 -5.42
CA GLU A 31 10.13 16.59 -6.87
C GLU A 31 9.16 15.54 -7.42
N PRO A 32 8.58 15.76 -8.63
CA PRO A 32 7.76 14.75 -9.28
C PRO A 32 8.53 13.45 -9.50
N ILE A 33 7.86 12.33 -9.23
CA ILE A 33 8.36 10.99 -9.55
C ILE A 33 7.44 10.29 -10.56
N ASP A 34 7.97 9.25 -11.22
CA ASP A 34 7.19 8.47 -12.17
C ASP A 34 5.94 7.86 -11.53
N THR A 35 4.86 7.79 -12.31
CA THR A 35 3.64 7.11 -11.87
C THR A 35 3.86 5.59 -11.79
N LEU A 36 3.37 4.98 -10.73
CA LEU A 36 3.38 3.52 -10.56
C LEU A 36 2.38 2.85 -11.52
N ARG A 37 2.80 1.75 -12.14
CA ARG A 37 1.91 0.92 -12.97
C ARG A 37 1.26 -0.20 -12.13
N PRO A 38 0.00 -0.57 -12.39
CA PRO A 38 -0.63 -1.66 -11.67
C PRO A 38 0.03 -3.01 -11.99
N SER A 39 0.19 -3.87 -10.98
CA SER A 39 0.67 -5.24 -11.12
C SER A 39 -0.33 -6.21 -10.49
N GLN A 40 -0.83 -7.14 -11.30
CA GLN A 40 -1.80 -8.14 -10.87
C GLN A 40 -1.22 -9.05 -9.78
N GLY A 41 0.01 -9.56 -9.96
CA GLY A 41 0.61 -10.47 -8.97
C GLY A 41 0.90 -9.81 -7.62
N LEU A 42 1.25 -8.52 -7.62
CA LEU A 42 1.36 -7.75 -6.37
C LEU A 42 -0.01 -7.53 -5.72
N SER A 43 -1.07 -7.39 -6.51
CA SER A 43 -2.44 -7.22 -6.00
C SER A 43 -2.94 -8.52 -5.38
N GLN A 44 -2.63 -9.67 -5.98
CA GLN A 44 -2.92 -10.98 -5.40
C GLN A 44 -2.16 -11.21 -4.08
N ALA A 45 -0.89 -10.80 -4.00
CA ALA A 45 -0.13 -10.84 -2.75
C ALA A 45 -0.71 -9.92 -1.66
N ALA A 46 -1.27 -8.77 -2.06
CA ALA A 46 -1.97 -7.87 -1.14
C ALA A 46 -3.30 -8.50 -0.66
N GLU A 47 -4.04 -9.14 -1.57
CA GLU A 47 -5.29 -9.85 -1.28
C GLU A 47 -5.06 -11.00 -0.29
N ASP A 48 -4.00 -11.79 -0.46
CA ASP A 48 -3.57 -12.82 0.50
C ASP A 48 -3.47 -12.25 1.93
N HIS A 49 -2.91 -11.05 2.09
CA HIS A 49 -2.70 -10.44 3.40
C HIS A 49 -3.98 -9.83 3.99
N VAL A 50 -4.84 -9.27 3.13
CA VAL A 50 -6.17 -8.79 3.52
C VAL A 50 -7.04 -9.96 4.01
N ASP A 51 -7.02 -11.09 3.29
CA ASP A 51 -7.78 -12.29 3.64
C ASP A 51 -7.26 -12.96 4.92
N ASP A 52 -5.97 -12.82 5.21
CA ASP A 52 -5.34 -13.31 6.44
C ASP A 52 -5.72 -12.44 7.66
N GLN A 53 -5.45 -11.14 7.61
CA GLN A 53 -5.61 -10.25 8.77
C GLN A 53 -7.06 -9.75 8.95
N GLY A 54 -7.82 -9.63 7.86
CA GLY A 54 -9.19 -9.13 7.88
C GLY A 54 -10.07 -9.85 8.91
N PRO A 55 -10.17 -11.19 8.89
CA PRO A 55 -10.98 -11.97 9.82
C PRO A 55 -10.43 -12.04 11.25
N SER A 56 -9.10 -12.12 11.43
CA SER A 56 -8.49 -12.22 12.77
C SER A 56 -8.52 -10.88 13.51
N GLY A 57 -8.43 -9.78 12.74
CA GLY A 57 -8.25 -8.44 13.26
C GLY A 57 -6.80 -8.14 13.64
N ASP A 58 -5.84 -8.95 13.19
CA ASP A 58 -4.42 -8.72 13.45
C ASP A 58 -3.89 -7.56 12.61
N THR A 59 -2.73 -7.05 12.99
CA THR A 59 -2.12 -5.89 12.33
C THR A 59 -0.63 -6.09 12.17
N GLY A 60 -0.06 -5.53 11.12
CA GLY A 60 1.37 -5.53 10.85
C GLY A 60 1.71 -6.21 9.54
N HIS A 61 3.00 -6.33 9.24
CA HIS A 61 3.47 -6.84 7.94
C HIS A 61 3.54 -8.37 7.88
N ASP A 62 3.66 -9.04 9.02
CA ASP A 62 3.78 -10.48 9.08
C ASP A 62 2.40 -11.15 9.00
N GLY A 63 2.30 -12.18 8.17
CA GLY A 63 1.10 -13.03 8.08
C GLY A 63 1.01 -14.02 9.23
N SER A 64 -0.18 -14.57 9.47
CA SER A 64 -0.44 -15.55 10.54
C SER A 64 0.33 -16.86 10.36
N ASP A 65 0.75 -17.16 9.12
CA ASP A 65 1.63 -18.28 8.75
C ASP A 65 3.14 -17.97 8.90
N GLY A 66 3.49 -16.76 9.36
CA GLY A 66 4.85 -16.28 9.50
C GLY A 66 5.47 -15.72 8.20
N SER A 67 4.69 -15.58 7.13
CA SER A 67 5.15 -14.97 5.88
C SER A 67 5.39 -13.47 6.03
N SER A 68 6.49 -12.99 5.47
CA SER A 68 6.72 -11.56 5.23
C SER A 68 5.97 -11.09 3.96
N PRO A 69 5.88 -9.78 3.69
CA PRO A 69 5.32 -9.27 2.44
C PRO A 69 6.02 -9.84 1.20
N PHE A 70 7.34 -10.06 1.29
CA PHE A 70 8.15 -10.58 0.19
C PHE A 70 7.83 -12.05 -0.09
N ASP A 71 7.64 -12.85 0.96
CA ASP A 71 7.23 -14.25 0.81
C ASP A 71 5.86 -14.34 0.12
N ARG A 72 4.91 -13.45 0.47
CA ARG A 72 3.60 -13.38 -0.19
C ARG A 72 3.71 -12.97 -1.65
N ILE A 73 4.52 -11.95 -1.96
CA ILE A 73 4.78 -11.51 -3.34
C ILE A 73 5.38 -12.66 -4.18
N GLU A 74 6.29 -13.44 -3.60
CA GLU A 74 7.00 -14.51 -4.28
C GLU A 74 6.12 -15.73 -4.63
N ARG A 75 4.93 -15.83 -4.05
CA ARG A 75 3.91 -16.84 -4.45
C ARG A 75 3.46 -16.62 -5.90
N TYR A 76 3.39 -15.36 -6.33
CA TYR A 76 2.80 -14.93 -7.61
C TYR A 76 3.83 -14.57 -8.69
N GLY A 77 5.10 -14.39 -8.32
CA GLY A 77 6.15 -14.01 -9.24
C GLY A 77 7.44 -13.66 -8.54
N GLN A 78 8.28 -12.86 -9.19
CA GLN A 78 9.53 -12.37 -8.62
C GLN A 78 9.54 -10.84 -8.71
N TRP A 79 9.70 -10.17 -7.57
CA TRP A 79 9.97 -8.73 -7.54
C TRP A 79 11.40 -8.46 -8.00
N LEU A 80 11.60 -7.30 -8.64
CA LEU A 80 12.89 -6.90 -9.21
C LEU A 80 13.36 -5.62 -8.55
N SER A 81 14.68 -5.50 -8.36
CA SER A 81 15.39 -4.35 -7.77
C SER A 81 15.10 -4.11 -6.29
N THR A 82 13.84 -3.87 -5.93
CA THR A 82 13.39 -3.56 -4.56
C THR A 82 11.90 -3.90 -4.42
N ALA A 83 11.42 -4.05 -3.20
CA ALA A 83 10.01 -4.20 -2.87
C ALA A 83 9.68 -3.57 -1.51
N GLY A 84 8.41 -3.24 -1.27
CA GLY A 84 7.93 -2.67 -0.02
C GLY A 84 6.42 -2.85 0.15
N GLU A 85 5.92 -2.64 1.36
CA GLU A 85 4.50 -2.75 1.68
C GLU A 85 4.06 -1.57 2.55
N ASN A 86 2.90 -1.00 2.21
CA ASN A 86 2.15 -0.11 3.10
C ASN A 86 0.82 -0.77 3.48
N ILE A 87 0.35 -0.53 4.70
CA ILE A 87 -0.97 -0.99 5.16
C ILE A 87 -1.70 0.16 5.84
N ASP A 88 -2.90 0.45 5.38
CA ASP A 88 -3.83 1.37 6.05
C ASP A 88 -4.93 0.58 6.75
N TYR A 89 -5.36 1.06 7.92
CA TYR A 89 -6.47 0.50 8.68
C TYR A 89 -7.48 1.60 8.98
N GLY A 90 -8.75 1.34 8.71
CA GLY A 90 -9.86 2.19 9.13
C GLY A 90 -10.47 3.08 8.05
N ASN A 91 -9.69 3.49 7.04
CA ASN A 91 -10.22 4.32 5.97
C ASN A 91 -10.90 3.46 4.89
N ASP A 92 -11.95 4.01 4.27
CA ASP A 92 -12.74 3.38 3.20
C ASP A 92 -12.72 4.17 1.88
N GLU A 93 -12.12 5.35 1.87
CA GLU A 93 -11.97 6.20 0.69
C GLU A 93 -10.51 6.19 0.22
N ALA A 94 -10.27 5.86 -1.06
CA ALA A 94 -8.93 5.77 -1.65
C ALA A 94 -8.07 7.02 -1.38
N ARG A 95 -8.69 8.21 -1.49
CA ARG A 95 -8.00 9.47 -1.18
C ARG A 95 -7.60 9.57 0.28
N ARG A 96 -8.47 9.16 1.22
CA ARG A 96 -8.15 9.17 2.66
C ARG A 96 -7.05 8.18 3.00
N ILE A 97 -7.06 7.00 2.39
CA ILE A 97 -6.00 5.98 2.56
C ILE A 97 -4.63 6.56 2.17
N VAL A 98 -4.53 7.16 0.97
CA VAL A 98 -3.27 7.75 0.52
C VAL A 98 -2.86 8.93 1.42
N LEU A 99 -3.78 9.80 1.80
CA LEU A 99 -3.48 10.92 2.71
C LEU A 99 -3.02 10.44 4.09
N SER A 100 -3.67 9.42 4.65
CA SER A 100 -3.33 8.78 5.92
C SER A 100 -1.89 8.28 5.91
N LEU A 101 -1.52 7.54 4.86
CA LEU A 101 -0.16 7.00 4.68
C LEU A 101 0.90 8.07 4.35
N LEU A 102 0.51 9.20 3.76
CA LEU A 102 1.41 10.33 3.53
C LEU A 102 1.67 11.14 4.81
N ILE A 103 0.63 11.39 5.60
CA ILE A 103 0.74 12.08 6.88
C ILE A 103 1.47 11.20 7.89
N ASP A 104 1.16 9.91 7.86
CA ASP A 104 1.79 8.84 8.64
C ASP A 104 1.84 9.13 10.16
N ASP A 105 0.74 9.68 10.69
CA ASP A 105 0.61 10.12 12.08
C ASP A 105 0.77 8.93 13.05
N GLY A 106 1.73 9.05 13.98
CA GLY A 106 2.11 7.97 14.90
C GLY A 106 3.28 7.12 14.40
N VAL A 107 3.76 7.34 13.17
CA VAL A 107 4.93 6.66 12.60
C VAL A 107 6.03 7.69 12.36
N ALA A 108 6.90 7.88 13.36
CA ALA A 108 7.93 8.91 13.34
C ALA A 108 8.92 8.80 12.16
N SER A 109 9.10 7.59 11.60
CA SER A 109 9.97 7.38 10.44
C SER A 109 9.35 7.83 9.12
N ARG A 110 8.02 8.06 9.07
CA ARG A 110 7.27 8.35 7.83
C ARG A 110 7.48 7.30 6.74
N GLY A 111 7.73 6.05 7.15
CA GLY A 111 8.12 4.97 6.24
C GLY A 111 7.08 4.70 5.14
N HIS A 112 5.80 4.92 5.42
CA HIS A 112 4.76 4.75 4.41
C HIS A 112 4.83 5.83 3.33
N ARG A 113 5.09 7.08 3.73
CA ARG A 113 5.32 8.19 2.80
C ARG A 113 6.58 7.97 1.97
N ASP A 114 7.65 7.51 2.61
CA ASP A 114 8.91 7.21 1.93
C ASP A 114 8.70 6.12 0.86
N ASN A 115 7.89 5.10 1.15
CA ASN A 115 7.50 4.11 0.15
C ASN A 115 6.72 4.73 -1.02
N ILE A 116 5.73 5.60 -0.75
CA ILE A 116 4.95 6.28 -1.80
C ILE A 116 5.84 7.14 -2.70
N PHE A 117 6.85 7.79 -2.12
CA PHE A 117 7.78 8.67 -2.82
C PHE A 117 9.09 8.00 -3.28
N ASN A 118 9.21 6.68 -3.15
CA ASN A 118 10.41 5.97 -3.55
C ASN A 118 10.44 5.77 -5.08
N SER A 119 11.28 6.56 -5.76
CA SER A 119 11.44 6.51 -7.22
C SER A 119 12.00 5.19 -7.76
N ALA A 120 12.54 4.32 -6.89
CA ALA A 120 12.95 2.98 -7.25
C ALA A 120 11.77 2.04 -7.47
N PHE A 121 10.58 2.33 -6.93
CA PHE A 121 9.35 1.60 -7.23
C PHE A 121 8.76 2.05 -8.57
N LYS A 122 8.30 1.07 -9.35
CA LYS A 122 7.75 1.27 -10.70
C LYS A 122 6.40 0.59 -10.89
N VAL A 123 6.07 -0.38 -10.04
CA VAL A 123 4.80 -1.11 -10.06
C VAL A 123 4.21 -1.22 -8.67
N VAL A 124 2.88 -1.29 -8.59
CA VAL A 124 2.12 -1.42 -7.35
C VAL A 124 0.98 -2.42 -7.52
N GLY A 125 0.70 -3.21 -6.50
CA GLY A 125 -0.54 -3.97 -6.37
C GLY A 125 -1.27 -3.57 -5.10
N VAL A 126 -2.59 -3.52 -5.17
CA VAL A 126 -3.43 -3.03 -4.07
C VAL A 126 -4.60 -3.99 -3.87
N ALA A 127 -4.89 -4.31 -2.61
CA ALA A 127 -6.12 -4.97 -2.22
C ALA A 127 -6.70 -4.31 -0.97
N CYS A 128 -8.02 -4.27 -0.87
CA CYS A 128 -8.73 -3.69 0.24
C CYS A 128 -9.89 -4.60 0.63
N GLY A 129 -10.19 -4.69 1.92
CA GLY A 129 -11.23 -5.56 2.43
C GLY A 129 -11.66 -5.22 3.86
N PRO A 130 -12.68 -5.94 4.36
CA PRO A 130 -13.16 -5.75 5.71
C PRO A 130 -12.09 -6.17 6.73
N HIS A 131 -11.99 -5.44 7.83
CA HIS A 131 -11.08 -5.74 8.93
C HIS A 131 -11.83 -5.76 10.27
N LYS A 132 -11.70 -6.84 11.05
CA LYS A 132 -12.53 -7.09 12.24
C LYS A 132 -12.45 -5.98 13.30
N LYS A 133 -11.28 -5.36 13.51
CA LYS A 133 -11.10 -4.31 14.54
C LYS A 133 -11.28 -2.90 13.98
N TYR A 134 -10.84 -2.66 12.75
CA TYR A 134 -10.78 -1.32 12.14
C TYR A 134 -11.87 -1.09 11.09
N ARG A 135 -12.78 -2.05 10.90
CA ARG A 135 -13.82 -2.08 9.85
C ARG A 135 -13.27 -2.33 8.45
N ASN A 136 -12.20 -1.64 8.05
CA ASN A 136 -11.55 -1.80 6.75
C ASN A 136 -10.03 -1.85 6.90
N MET A 137 -9.38 -2.46 5.92
CA MET A 137 -7.94 -2.38 5.70
C MET A 137 -7.62 -2.33 4.21
N CYS A 138 -6.47 -1.73 3.86
CA CYS A 138 -5.93 -1.74 2.52
C CYS A 138 -4.43 -2.02 2.57
N VAL A 139 -3.97 -2.94 1.73
CA VAL A 139 -2.56 -3.30 1.56
C VAL A 139 -2.08 -2.82 0.20
N MET A 140 -0.92 -2.16 0.16
CA MET A 140 -0.24 -1.74 -1.06
C MET A 140 1.15 -2.36 -1.12
N ASN A 141 1.37 -3.24 -2.09
CA ASN A 141 2.67 -3.84 -2.36
C ASN A 141 3.35 -3.12 -3.52
N PHE A 142 4.57 -2.67 -3.31
CA PHE A 142 5.38 -1.94 -4.29
C PHE A 142 6.55 -2.81 -4.76
N ALA A 143 6.98 -2.62 -6.01
CA ALA A 143 8.24 -3.17 -6.48
C ALA A 143 8.90 -2.30 -7.56
N GLY A 144 10.21 -2.40 -7.70
CA GLY A 144 10.95 -1.79 -8.81
C GLY A 144 10.71 -2.46 -10.16
N GLY A 145 10.14 -3.66 -10.13
CA GLY A 145 9.61 -4.39 -11.27
C GLY A 145 9.01 -5.71 -10.78
N PHE A 146 8.22 -6.38 -11.61
CA PHE A 146 7.62 -7.65 -11.22
C PHE A 146 7.52 -8.60 -12.41
N LYS A 147 8.04 -9.81 -12.25
CA LYS A 147 7.98 -10.89 -13.24
C LYS A 147 7.00 -11.95 -12.77
N LYS A 148 5.82 -12.03 -13.41
CA LYS A 148 4.78 -13.02 -13.10
C LYS A 148 5.31 -14.45 -13.27
N LYS A 149 4.90 -15.36 -12.40
CA LYS A 149 5.24 -16.78 -12.52
C LYS A 149 4.52 -17.40 -13.73
N SER A 150 5.26 -18.06 -14.61
CA SER A 150 4.71 -18.73 -15.79
C SER A 150 3.76 -19.87 -15.36
N GLY A 151 2.50 -19.81 -15.79
CA GLY A 151 1.49 -20.84 -15.48
C GLY A 151 0.36 -20.41 -14.54
N ALA A 152 0.35 -19.17 -14.05
CA ALA A 152 -0.84 -18.61 -13.40
C ALA A 152 -1.96 -18.46 -14.46
N VAL A 153 -3.12 -19.06 -14.18
CA VAL A 153 -4.26 -19.17 -15.11
C VAL A 153 -4.72 -17.78 -15.59
N LYS A 154 -4.78 -17.58 -16.91
CA LYS A 154 -5.42 -16.42 -17.57
C LYS A 154 -6.91 -16.45 -17.21
N LEU A 155 -7.40 -15.47 -16.45
CA LEU A 155 -8.84 -15.21 -16.31
C LEU A 155 -9.20 -13.87 -16.96
N ARG A 156 -10.40 -13.83 -17.54
CA ARG A 156 -10.90 -12.80 -18.48
C ARG A 156 -10.56 -11.36 -18.02
N GLY A 157 -9.78 -10.67 -18.84
CA GLY A 157 -9.49 -9.22 -18.71
C GLY A 157 -8.04 -8.81 -18.96
N GLU A 158 -7.13 -9.75 -19.24
CA GLU A 158 -5.71 -9.43 -19.49
C GLU A 158 -5.50 -8.76 -20.86
N ASP A 159 -5.19 -7.45 -20.85
CA ASP A 159 -4.41 -6.80 -21.90
C ASP A 159 -2.92 -7.07 -21.62
N ASP A 160 -2.20 -7.52 -22.64
CA ASP A 160 -0.82 -8.02 -22.52
C ASP A 160 0.15 -6.86 -22.19
N ASP A 161 0.67 -6.78 -20.95
CA ASP A 161 1.83 -5.94 -20.61
C ASP A 161 3.10 -6.61 -21.14
N ASN A 162 3.28 -6.55 -22.47
CA ASN A 162 4.53 -6.93 -23.13
C ASN A 162 5.23 -5.68 -23.64
N THR A 163 5.84 -4.92 -22.73
CA THR A 163 6.87 -3.94 -23.12
C THR A 163 8.21 -4.66 -23.30
N GLU A 164 8.38 -5.29 -24.46
CA GLU A 164 9.70 -5.47 -25.05
C GLU A 164 10.07 -4.14 -25.72
N GLU A 165 10.92 -3.32 -25.09
CA GLU A 165 11.66 -2.28 -25.81
C GLU A 165 12.94 -2.91 -26.40
N GLN A 166 13.02 -2.88 -27.73
CA GLN A 166 14.24 -2.99 -28.53
C GLN A 166 14.96 -1.64 -28.57
#